data_AF-A0AAV2NN05-F1
#
_entry.id   AF-A0AAV2NN05-F1
#
_cell.length_a   1.000
_cell.length_b   1.000
_cell.length_c   1.000
_cell.angle_alpha   90.00
_cell.angle_beta   90.00
_cell.angle_gamma   90.00
#
_symmetry.space_group_name_H-M   'P 1'
#
loop_
_entity.id
_entity.type
_entity.pdbx_description
1 polymer ?
#
loop_
_entity_poly.entity_id
_entity_poly.type
_entity_poly.pdbx_seq_one_letter_code
_entity_poly.pdbx_strand_id
1 'polypeptide(L)'
;MFLRIDDKLLRFGILFLLWIGSSCQQEEDIPHNEVKNWALKFGVDLWEFGKQVTKMSEIQRKYHEVEANVVKRDGLVLVREMAMEVKNMMDFKMNAVMRLVESAEQAAVSMPKEGNVSPKYYASHRLNNFVSDGKSSIGAQEMFLTVNRHFDHLAVNISLSAVLLPSGVKDNERDVAAGIQWSEYLDLLFVNNYESDPTLSWQYYGSTTGFLRRFPGI
;
A
#
# COMPACT_ATOMS: atom_id res chain seq x y z
N MET A 1 62.06 41.61 -58.26
CA MET A 1 61.59 42.45 -57.14
C MET A 1 61.43 41.53 -55.93
N PHE A 2 62.53 41.29 -55.20
CA PHE A 2 62.53 40.38 -54.06
C PHE A 2 62.42 41.21 -52.79
N LEU A 3 61.32 41.06 -52.05
CA LEU A 3 61.12 41.72 -50.76
C LEU A 3 62.24 41.29 -49.80
N ARG A 4 63.04 42.26 -49.38
CA ARG A 4 64.06 42.08 -48.34
C ARG A 4 63.33 42.10 -47.00
N ILE A 5 63.01 40.91 -46.49
CA ILE A 5 62.42 40.74 -45.17
C ILE A 5 63.48 41.16 -44.15
N ASP A 6 63.16 42.13 -43.29
CA ASP A 6 64.07 42.59 -42.24
C ASP A 6 64.32 41.44 -41.24
N ASP A 7 65.58 41.04 -41.10
CA ASP A 7 66.03 39.98 -40.18
C ASP A 7 65.55 40.19 -38.73
N LYS A 8 65.31 41.45 -38.33
CA LYS A 8 64.77 41.79 -37.01
C LYS A 8 63.32 41.35 -36.85
N LEU A 9 62.49 41.54 -37.88
CA LEU A 9 61.08 41.16 -37.90
C LEU A 9 60.92 39.63 -37.91
N LEU A 10 61.79 38.94 -38.63
CA LEU A 10 61.88 37.48 -38.62
C LEU A 10 62.28 36.94 -37.25
N ARG A 11 63.27 37.56 -36.59
CA ARG A 11 63.69 37.19 -35.22
C ARG A 11 62.61 37.45 -34.18
N PHE A 12 61.89 38.56 -34.28
CA PHE A 12 60.75 38.85 -33.40
C PHE A 12 59.60 37.88 -33.63
N GLY A 13 59.29 37.53 -34.88
CA GLY A 13 58.28 36.52 -35.20
C GLY A 13 58.64 35.12 -34.68
N ILE A 14 59.91 34.73 -34.78
CA ILE A 14 60.42 33.45 -34.25
C ILE A 14 60.39 33.46 -32.71
N LEU A 15 60.76 34.56 -32.06
CA LEU A 15 60.64 34.71 -30.60
C LEU A 15 59.19 34.67 -30.14
N PHE A 16 58.27 35.29 -30.89
CA PHE A 16 56.85 35.28 -30.58
C PHE A 16 56.22 33.88 -30.76
N LEU A 17 56.62 33.15 -31.81
CA LEU A 17 56.21 31.75 -32.03
C LEU A 17 56.80 30.79 -30.99
N LEU A 18 58.05 31.02 -30.55
CA LEU A 18 58.66 30.28 -29.44
C LEU A 18 57.95 30.57 -28.11
N TRP A 19 57.51 31.81 -27.90
CA TRP A 19 56.80 32.19 -26.68
C TRP A 19 55.36 31.63 -26.64
N ILE A 20 54.65 31.64 -27.78
CA ILE A 20 53.33 30.98 -27.92
C ILE A 20 53.46 29.45 -27.79
N GLY A 21 54.52 28.85 -28.34
CA GLY A 21 54.81 27.42 -28.21
C GLY A 21 55.07 27.00 -26.76
N SER A 22 55.77 27.83 -25.98
CA SER A 22 55.98 27.59 -24.55
C SER A 22 54.70 27.72 -23.70
N SER A 23 53.78 28.62 -24.06
CA SER A 23 52.52 28.79 -23.31
C SER A 23 51.49 27.70 -23.57
N CYS A 24 51.58 26.95 -24.68
CA CYS A 24 50.61 25.93 -25.05
C CYS A 24 50.94 24.53 -24.48
N GLN A 25 51.99 24.41 -23.66
CA GLN A 25 52.57 23.12 -23.25
C GLN A 25 52.52 22.83 -21.75
N GLN A 26 51.61 23.46 -21.00
CA GLN A 26 51.32 23.06 -19.61
C GLN A 26 49.88 22.56 -19.48
N GLU A 27 49.62 21.43 -20.11
CA GLU A 27 48.72 20.43 -19.55
C GLU A 27 49.63 19.48 -18.76
N GLU A 28 50.16 19.96 -17.62
CA GLU A 28 50.92 19.11 -16.71
C GLU A 28 49.94 18.11 -16.12
N ASP A 29 50.03 16.86 -16.57
CA ASP A 29 49.33 15.73 -15.95
C ASP A 29 49.57 15.79 -14.45
N ILE A 30 48.50 15.91 -13.66
CA ILE A 30 48.59 15.99 -12.21
C ILE A 30 49.37 14.76 -11.76
N PRO A 31 50.52 14.93 -11.11
CA PRO A 31 51.42 13.82 -10.87
C PRO A 31 50.73 12.81 -9.94
N HIS A 32 50.74 11.54 -10.35
CA HIS A 32 49.95 10.47 -9.74
C HIS A 32 50.19 10.33 -8.22
N ASN A 33 51.40 10.65 -7.76
CA ASN A 33 51.75 10.65 -6.35
C ASN A 33 51.01 11.75 -5.54
N GLU A 34 50.77 12.92 -6.12
CA GLU A 34 50.02 14.01 -5.48
C GLU A 34 48.55 13.66 -5.36
N VAL A 35 47.94 13.13 -6.43
CA VAL A 35 46.55 12.64 -6.39
C VAL A 35 46.40 11.54 -5.34
N LYS A 36 47.36 10.61 -5.27
CA LYS A 36 47.37 9.57 -4.24
C LYS A 36 47.49 10.13 -2.83
N ASN A 37 48.35 11.12 -2.62
CA ASN A 37 48.52 11.77 -1.32
C ASN A 37 47.28 12.56 -0.91
N TRP A 38 46.63 13.27 -1.83
CA TRP A 38 45.35 13.94 -1.58
C TRP A 38 44.24 12.95 -1.24
N ALA A 39 44.12 11.86 -2.00
CA ALA A 39 43.13 10.82 -1.74
C ALA A 39 43.34 10.17 -0.36
N LEU A 40 44.60 9.90 0.02
CA LEU A 40 44.94 9.37 1.35
C LEU A 40 44.59 10.36 2.46
N LYS A 41 45.01 11.62 2.32
CA LYS A 41 44.72 12.66 3.33
C LYS A 41 43.23 12.89 3.47
N PHE A 42 42.53 13.08 2.36
CA PHE A 42 41.08 13.24 2.33
C PHE A 42 40.35 12.04 2.93
N GLY A 43 40.79 10.81 2.63
CA GLY A 43 40.22 9.59 3.19
C GLY A 43 40.40 9.48 4.71
N VAL A 44 41.57 9.87 5.22
CA VAL A 44 41.83 9.93 6.67
C VAL A 44 40.96 10.99 7.33
N ASP A 45 40.94 12.21 6.79
CA ASP A 45 40.16 13.33 7.33
C ASP A 45 38.66 12.99 7.34
N LEU A 46 38.15 12.38 6.26
CA LEU A 46 36.75 11.97 6.16
C LEU A 46 36.41 10.83 7.13
N TRP A 47 37.32 9.88 7.34
CA TRP A 47 37.15 8.81 8.32
C TRP A 47 37.12 9.34 9.75
N GLU A 48 38.05 10.25 10.10
CA GLU A 48 38.08 10.87 11.42
C GLU A 48 36.85 11.74 11.68
N PHE A 49 36.47 12.56 10.69
CA PHE A 49 35.24 13.34 10.74
C PHE A 49 34.02 12.43 10.90
N GLY A 50 33.92 11.37 10.10
CA GLY A 50 32.85 10.38 10.20
C GLY A 50 32.77 9.75 11.58
N LYS A 51 33.91 9.35 12.17
CA LYS A 51 33.96 8.79 13.52
C LYS A 51 33.53 9.80 14.59
N GLN A 52 33.93 11.07 14.46
CA GLN A 52 33.55 12.14 15.38
C GLN A 52 32.06 12.52 15.28
N VAL A 53 31.49 12.54 14.08
CA VAL A 53 30.08 12.90 13.85
C VAL A 53 29.15 11.75 14.20
N THR A 54 29.46 10.53 13.74
CA THR A 54 28.61 9.34 13.98
C THR A 54 28.72 8.82 15.40
N LYS A 55 29.80 9.13 16.11
CA LYS A 55 30.06 8.65 17.48
C LYS A 55 30.00 7.13 17.60
N MET A 56 30.41 6.40 16.55
CA MET A 56 30.34 4.94 16.48
C MET A 56 30.95 4.24 17.70
N SER A 57 32.08 4.73 18.21
CA SER A 57 32.73 4.19 19.42
C SER A 57 31.89 4.37 20.68
N GLU A 58 31.16 5.49 20.79
CA GLU A 58 30.27 5.73 21.92
C GLU A 58 29.04 4.82 21.86
N ILE A 59 28.50 4.57 20.65
CA ILE A 59 27.39 3.64 20.41
C ILE A 59 27.80 2.22 20.79
N GLN A 60 28.93 1.73 20.27
CA GLN A 60 29.43 0.40 20.58
C GLN A 60 29.64 0.21 22.09
N ARG A 61 30.23 1.20 22.76
CA ARG A 61 30.38 1.19 24.22
C ARG A 61 29.04 1.10 24.93
N LYS A 62 28.05 1.93 24.54
CA LYS A 62 26.71 1.89 25.13
C LYS A 62 26.01 0.54 24.96
N TYR A 63 26.20 -0.15 23.83
CA TYR A 63 25.67 -1.51 23.64
C TYR A 63 26.28 -2.56 24.57
N HIS A 64 27.49 -2.33 25.09
CA HIS A 64 28.10 -3.18 26.10
C HIS A 64 27.73 -2.76 27.54
N GLU A 65 27.43 -1.47 27.77
CA GLU A 65 26.98 -0.95 29.06
C GLU A 65 25.53 -1.31 29.37
N VAL A 66 24.67 -1.27 28.34
CA VAL A 66 23.31 -1.79 28.41
C VAL A 66 23.42 -3.30 28.27
N GLU A 67 23.25 -4.05 29.36
CA GLU A 67 23.26 -5.52 29.39
C GLU A 67 22.14 -6.12 28.51
N ALA A 68 22.30 -6.02 27.20
CA ALA A 68 21.35 -6.52 26.23
C ALA A 68 21.47 -8.05 26.17
N ASN A 69 20.34 -8.73 26.36
CA ASN A 69 20.28 -10.17 26.27
C ASN A 69 20.33 -10.61 24.79
N VAL A 70 21.47 -11.17 24.36
CA VAL A 70 21.64 -11.71 23.00
C VAL A 70 21.12 -13.14 22.98
N VAL A 71 19.95 -13.35 22.36
CA VAL A 71 19.32 -14.66 22.23
C VAL A 71 19.49 -15.20 20.81
N LYS A 72 20.06 -16.39 20.67
CA LYS A 72 20.09 -17.10 19.39
C LYS A 72 18.69 -17.58 19.05
N ARG A 73 18.19 -17.24 17.86
CA ARG A 73 16.92 -17.73 17.32
C ARG A 73 17.18 -18.85 16.32
N ASP A 74 16.47 -19.96 16.48
CA ASP A 74 16.49 -21.08 15.52
C ASP A 74 15.49 -20.78 14.40
N GLY A 75 15.98 -20.73 13.16
CA GLY A 75 15.16 -20.45 11.99
C GLY A 75 14.08 -21.51 11.74
N LEU A 76 14.34 -22.78 12.06
CA LEU A 76 13.36 -23.86 11.88
C LEU A 76 12.21 -23.74 12.90
N VAL A 77 12.52 -23.34 14.13
CA VAL A 77 11.50 -23.08 15.16
C VAL A 77 10.65 -21.89 14.74
N LEU A 78 11.29 -20.80 14.30
CA LEU A 78 10.58 -19.59 13.84
C LEU A 78 9.61 -19.88 12.68
N VAL A 79 10.04 -20.66 11.69
CA VAL A 79 9.18 -21.05 10.56
C VAL A 79 8.00 -21.90 11.03
N ARG A 80 8.20 -22.80 12.00
CA ARG A 80 7.11 -23.60 12.57
C ARG A 80 6.11 -22.73 13.35
N GLU A 81 6.60 -21.76 14.11
CA GLU A 81 5.76 -20.79 14.83
C GLU A 81 4.92 -19.97 13.85
N MET A 82 5.54 -19.41 12.81
CA MET A 82 4.83 -18.68 11.74
C MET A 82 3.78 -19.55 11.05
N ALA A 83 4.12 -20.79 10.71
CA ALA A 83 3.17 -21.72 10.10
C ALA A 83 1.98 -22.02 11.03
N MET A 84 2.22 -22.12 12.34
CA MET A 84 1.17 -22.31 13.34
C MET A 84 0.26 -21.09 13.46
N GLU A 85 0.81 -19.87 13.45
CA GLU A 85 0.02 -18.64 13.45
C GLU A 85 -0.86 -18.53 12.20
N VAL A 86 -0.30 -18.82 11.01
CA VAL A 86 -1.08 -18.83 9.75
C VAL A 86 -2.18 -19.86 9.80
N LYS A 87 -1.91 -21.06 10.34
CA LYS A 87 -2.93 -22.10 10.52
C LYS A 87 -4.06 -21.60 11.41
N ASN A 88 -3.74 -21.06 12.59
CA ASN A 88 -4.74 -20.57 13.52
C ASN A 88 -5.60 -19.46 12.89
N MET A 89 -4.97 -18.51 12.18
CA MET A 89 -5.68 -17.48 11.43
C MET A 89 -6.65 -18.09 10.40
N MET A 90 -6.20 -19.08 9.63
CA MET A 90 -7.05 -19.75 8.63
C MET A 90 -8.20 -20.52 9.28
N ASP A 91 -7.97 -21.16 10.44
CA ASP A 91 -9.01 -21.85 11.19
C ASP A 91 -10.09 -20.86 11.67
N PHE A 92 -9.72 -19.67 12.14
CA PHE A 92 -10.70 -18.62 12.49
C PHE A 92 -11.50 -18.14 11.27
N LYS A 93 -10.84 -17.91 10.13
CA LYS A 93 -11.51 -17.51 8.88
C LYS A 93 -12.47 -18.59 8.39
N MET A 94 -12.07 -19.86 8.45
CA MET A 94 -12.92 -20.98 8.09
C MET A 94 -14.16 -21.05 9.00
N ASN A 95 -14.00 -20.91 10.31
CA ASN A 95 -15.12 -20.91 11.25
C ASN A 95 -16.11 -19.76 10.99
N ALA A 96 -15.62 -18.57 10.63
CA ALA A 96 -16.48 -17.45 10.24
C ALA A 96 -17.32 -17.77 9.00
N VAL A 97 -16.71 -18.42 7.99
CA VAL A 97 -17.41 -18.86 6.77
C VAL A 97 -18.43 -19.95 7.08
N MET A 98 -18.07 -20.97 7.87
CA MET A 98 -18.98 -22.06 8.22
C MET A 98 -20.25 -21.54 8.92
N ARG A 99 -20.11 -20.60 9.86
CA ARG A 99 -21.25 -19.94 10.52
C ARG A 99 -22.16 -19.21 9.52
N LEU A 100 -21.58 -18.52 8.54
CA LEU A 100 -22.34 -17.86 7.48
C LEU A 100 -23.08 -18.86 6.60
N VAL A 101 -22.44 -19.97 6.23
CA VAL A 101 -23.04 -21.04 5.41
C VAL A 101 -24.24 -21.65 6.13
N GLU A 102 -24.06 -22.11 7.37
CA GLU A 102 -25.13 -22.73 8.17
C GLU A 102 -26.33 -21.78 8.33
N SER A 103 -26.06 -20.51 8.65
CA SER A 103 -27.12 -19.52 8.79
C SER A 103 -27.79 -19.17 7.46
N ALA A 104 -27.04 -19.14 6.36
CA ALA A 104 -27.61 -18.88 5.04
C ALA A 104 -28.55 -20.01 4.62
N GLU A 105 -28.15 -21.27 4.83
CA GLU A 105 -28.98 -22.44 4.57
C GLU A 105 -30.26 -22.43 5.40
N GLN A 106 -30.15 -22.14 6.70
CA GLN A 106 -31.31 -22.05 7.59
C GLN A 106 -32.25 -20.89 7.20
N ALA A 107 -31.70 -19.71 6.91
CA ALA A 107 -32.47 -18.54 6.53
C ALA A 107 -33.21 -18.76 5.20
N ALA A 108 -32.54 -19.33 4.20
CA ALA A 108 -33.12 -19.63 2.89
C ALA A 108 -34.28 -20.63 2.95
N VAL A 109 -34.24 -21.62 3.86
CA VAL A 109 -35.32 -22.59 4.05
C VAL A 109 -36.50 -21.99 4.84
N SER A 110 -36.22 -21.15 5.82
CA SER A 110 -37.23 -20.63 6.75
C SER A 110 -38.18 -19.60 6.13
N MET A 111 -37.78 -18.90 5.07
CA MET A 111 -38.54 -17.79 4.50
C MET A 111 -39.67 -18.27 3.56
N PRO A 112 -40.94 -17.88 3.81
CA PRO A 112 -42.04 -18.18 2.90
C PRO A 112 -41.83 -17.53 1.53
N LYS A 113 -42.01 -18.30 0.44
CA LYS A 113 -41.92 -17.79 -0.94
C LYS A 113 -43.07 -16.85 -1.34
N GLU A 114 -44.00 -16.59 -0.42
CA GLU A 114 -45.23 -15.84 -0.66
C GLU A 114 -45.11 -14.46 -0.03
N GLY A 115 -44.69 -13.50 -0.84
CA GLY A 115 -44.65 -12.09 -0.45
C GLY A 115 -44.31 -11.25 -1.67
N ASN A 116 -45.30 -10.57 -2.23
CA ASN A 116 -45.09 -9.57 -3.29
C ASN A 116 -44.61 -8.23 -2.67
N VAL A 117 -43.73 -8.30 -1.68
CA VAL A 117 -43.21 -7.15 -0.93
C VAL A 117 -41.86 -6.79 -1.52
N SER A 118 -41.71 -5.55 -1.97
CA SER A 118 -40.41 -5.03 -2.40
C SER A 118 -39.42 -5.09 -1.22
N PRO A 119 -38.25 -5.73 -1.36
CA PRO A 119 -37.31 -5.83 -0.26
C PRO A 119 -36.79 -4.45 0.13
N LYS A 120 -36.58 -4.22 1.43
CA LYS A 120 -35.92 -3.01 1.93
C LYS A 120 -34.44 -3.33 2.14
N TYR A 121 -33.57 -2.70 1.37
CA TYR A 121 -32.13 -2.98 1.42
C TYR A 121 -31.29 -1.79 0.92
N TYR A 122 -30.01 -1.78 1.29
CA TYR A 122 -29.04 -0.78 0.85
C TYR A 122 -28.45 -1.16 -0.50
N ALA A 123 -28.94 -0.57 -1.59
CA ALA A 123 -28.44 -0.83 -2.93
C ALA A 123 -27.16 -0.03 -3.21
N SER A 124 -26.02 -0.70 -3.47
CA SER A 124 -24.71 -0.03 -3.61
C SER A 124 -24.66 1.06 -4.67
N HIS A 125 -25.41 0.91 -5.77
CA HIS A 125 -25.46 1.86 -6.88
C HIS A 125 -26.38 3.08 -6.62
N ARG A 126 -27.15 3.08 -5.52
CA ARG A 126 -28.11 4.14 -5.16
C ARG A 126 -27.77 4.83 -3.83
N LEU A 127 -26.67 4.44 -3.19
CA LEU A 127 -26.24 5.00 -1.92
C LEU A 127 -25.90 6.48 -2.05
N ASN A 128 -26.47 7.29 -1.14
CA ASN A 128 -26.18 8.72 -1.05
C ASN A 128 -26.36 9.48 -2.39
N ASN A 129 -27.26 9.00 -3.26
CA ASN A 129 -27.66 9.71 -4.47
C ASN A 129 -28.61 10.86 -4.11
N PHE A 130 -28.02 12.00 -3.76
CA PHE A 130 -28.72 13.26 -3.58
C PHE A 130 -29.06 13.86 -4.95
N VAL A 131 -30.35 14.15 -5.19
CA VAL A 131 -30.73 15.01 -6.33
C VAL A 131 -30.22 16.42 -6.02
N SER A 132 -29.86 17.21 -7.03
CA SER A 132 -29.27 18.57 -6.91
C SER A 132 -30.05 19.56 -6.02
N ASP A 133 -31.25 19.22 -5.57
CA ASP A 133 -32.11 20.01 -4.69
C ASP A 133 -32.05 19.60 -3.20
N GLY A 134 -31.08 18.78 -2.79
CA GLY A 134 -30.90 18.35 -1.39
C GLY A 134 -32.00 17.40 -0.87
N LYS A 135 -32.92 16.97 -1.73
CA LYS A 135 -33.89 15.90 -1.45
C LYS A 135 -33.30 14.57 -1.90
N SER A 136 -33.24 13.59 -0.98
CA SER A 136 -32.95 12.20 -1.33
C SER A 136 -33.88 11.73 -2.44
N SER A 137 -33.32 11.10 -3.47
CA SER A 137 -34.11 10.47 -4.52
C SER A 137 -35.10 9.46 -3.91
N ILE A 138 -36.26 9.28 -4.54
CA ILE A 138 -37.29 8.34 -4.06
C ILE A 138 -36.65 6.93 -3.97
N GLY A 139 -36.46 6.44 -2.75
CA GLY A 139 -35.80 5.15 -2.47
C GLY A 139 -34.29 5.21 -2.19
N ALA A 140 -33.66 6.39 -2.08
CA ALA A 140 -32.29 6.50 -1.57
C ALA A 140 -32.28 6.24 -0.06
N GLN A 141 -31.59 5.18 0.35
CA GLN A 141 -31.25 4.95 1.75
C GLN A 141 -29.94 5.67 2.05
N GLU A 142 -29.97 6.50 3.09
CA GLU A 142 -28.80 7.19 3.58
C GLU A 142 -27.93 6.22 4.39
N MET A 143 -26.64 6.16 4.06
CA MET A 143 -25.66 5.40 4.80
C MET A 143 -24.48 6.30 5.15
N PHE A 144 -24.17 6.35 6.45
CA PHE A 144 -23.01 7.08 6.93
C PHE A 144 -21.74 6.27 6.62
N LEU A 145 -20.91 6.80 5.73
CA LEU A 145 -19.66 6.17 5.31
C LEU A 145 -18.48 6.85 6.01
N THR A 146 -17.57 6.06 6.58
CA THR A 146 -16.33 6.55 7.20
C THR A 146 -15.12 5.95 6.51
N VAL A 147 -14.10 6.78 6.29
CA VAL A 147 -12.83 6.33 5.73
C VAL A 147 -12.17 5.34 6.69
N ASN A 148 -11.90 4.13 6.21
CA ASN A 148 -11.31 3.07 7.03
C ASN A 148 -9.98 2.59 6.41
N ARG A 149 -8.90 2.65 7.19
CA ARG A 149 -7.55 2.24 6.75
C ARG A 149 -7.46 0.75 6.45
N HIS A 150 -8.27 -0.08 7.12
CA HIS A 150 -8.31 -1.53 6.94
C HIS A 150 -8.91 -1.94 5.59
N PHE A 151 -9.75 -1.08 5.00
CA PHE A 151 -10.40 -1.29 3.71
C PHE A 151 -9.82 -0.32 2.67
N ASP A 152 -8.51 -0.29 2.51
CA ASP A 152 -7.80 0.52 1.50
C ASP A 152 -8.11 2.02 1.54
N HIS A 153 -8.37 2.57 2.74
CA HIS A 153 -8.80 3.96 2.92
C HIS A 153 -10.11 4.30 2.19
N LEU A 154 -10.92 3.31 1.86
CA LEU A 154 -12.24 3.50 1.29
C LEU A 154 -13.23 3.92 2.37
N ALA A 155 -14.23 4.71 1.96
CA ALA A 155 -15.32 5.10 2.84
C ALA A 155 -16.33 3.94 2.93
N VAL A 156 -16.44 3.32 4.10
CA VAL A 156 -17.25 2.13 4.33
C VAL A 156 -18.15 2.30 5.56
N ASN A 157 -19.19 1.49 5.68
CA ASN A 157 -20.01 1.38 6.88
C ASN A 157 -19.84 0.00 7.52
N ILE A 158 -19.31 -0.03 8.74
CA ILE A 158 -19.02 -1.26 9.49
C ILE A 158 -20.22 -1.80 10.29
N SER A 159 -21.39 -1.19 10.16
CA SER A 159 -22.63 -1.60 10.84
C SER A 159 -23.67 -2.17 9.88
N LEU A 160 -23.54 -1.89 8.58
CA LEU A 160 -24.50 -2.25 7.55
C LEU A 160 -23.80 -2.94 6.38
N SER A 161 -24.52 -3.85 5.72
CA SER A 161 -24.11 -4.43 4.45
C SER A 161 -24.78 -3.67 3.29
N ALA A 162 -24.23 -3.85 2.09
CA ALA A 162 -24.82 -3.33 0.86
C ALA A 162 -25.03 -4.46 -0.16
N VAL A 163 -26.06 -4.34 -0.98
CA VAL A 163 -26.39 -5.26 -2.07
C VAL A 163 -26.00 -4.64 -3.40
N LEU A 164 -25.19 -5.38 -4.16
CA LEU A 164 -24.82 -5.09 -5.53
C LEU A 164 -25.74 -5.86 -6.47
N LEU A 165 -26.40 -5.12 -7.35
CA LEU A 165 -27.27 -5.64 -8.41
C LEU A 165 -26.67 -5.28 -9.78
N PRO A 166 -26.30 -6.27 -10.60
CA PRO A 166 -25.94 -6.03 -12.00
C PRO A 166 -27.12 -5.49 -12.81
N SER A 167 -26.85 -4.83 -13.93
CA SER A 167 -27.87 -4.21 -14.79
C SER A 167 -28.91 -5.17 -15.38
N GLY A 168 -28.61 -6.48 -15.43
CA GLY A 168 -29.53 -7.52 -15.89
C GLY A 168 -30.43 -8.14 -14.82
N VAL A 169 -30.18 -7.86 -13.53
CA VAL A 169 -30.91 -8.45 -12.40
C VAL A 169 -31.83 -7.41 -11.80
N LYS A 170 -33.13 -7.71 -11.72
CA LYS A 170 -34.12 -6.78 -11.18
C LYS A 170 -34.55 -7.20 -9.77
N ASP A 171 -34.59 -6.22 -8.87
CA ASP A 171 -35.02 -6.42 -7.49
C ASP A 171 -36.53 -6.67 -7.33
N ASN A 172 -37.32 -6.50 -8.39
CA ASN A 172 -38.75 -6.84 -8.43
C ASN A 172 -39.04 -8.28 -8.88
N GLU A 173 -38.03 -9.02 -9.35
CA GLU A 173 -38.17 -10.44 -9.66
C GLU A 173 -38.34 -11.23 -8.37
N ARG A 174 -39.34 -12.12 -8.32
CA ARG A 174 -39.73 -12.82 -7.09
C ARG A 174 -38.55 -13.50 -6.39
N ASP A 175 -37.73 -14.23 -7.15
CA ASP A 175 -36.61 -15.00 -6.58
C ASP A 175 -35.46 -14.08 -6.12
N VAL A 176 -35.22 -12.98 -6.83
CA VAL A 176 -34.24 -11.96 -6.43
C VAL A 176 -34.71 -11.24 -5.17
N ALA A 177 -35.96 -10.79 -5.15
CA ALA A 177 -36.58 -10.11 -4.02
C ALA A 177 -36.55 -10.96 -2.75
N ALA A 178 -36.98 -12.22 -2.86
CA ALA A 178 -36.93 -13.18 -1.76
C ALA A 178 -35.49 -13.41 -1.29
N GLY A 179 -34.55 -13.56 -2.24
CA GLY A 179 -33.13 -13.70 -1.96
C GLY A 179 -32.55 -12.53 -1.16
N ILE A 180 -32.84 -11.31 -1.59
CA ILE A 180 -32.40 -10.09 -0.91
C ILE A 180 -33.01 -10.04 0.49
N GLN A 181 -34.29 -10.37 0.64
CA GLN A 181 -34.99 -10.33 1.93
C GLN A 181 -34.41 -11.33 2.94
N TRP A 182 -34.28 -12.61 2.60
CA TRP A 182 -33.76 -13.58 3.58
C TRP A 182 -32.27 -13.38 3.85
N SER A 183 -31.48 -12.91 2.87
CA SER A 183 -30.06 -12.65 3.12
C SER A 183 -29.78 -11.53 4.13
N GLU A 184 -30.81 -10.78 4.55
CA GLU A 184 -30.72 -9.81 5.67
C GLU A 184 -30.36 -10.47 7.00
N TYR A 185 -30.71 -11.74 7.20
CA TYR A 185 -30.29 -12.49 8.39
C TYR A 185 -28.77 -12.65 8.52
N LEU A 186 -28.02 -12.47 7.41
CA LEU A 186 -26.56 -12.54 7.42
C LEU A 186 -25.89 -11.25 7.92
N ASP A 187 -26.61 -10.13 8.01
CA ASP A 187 -26.01 -8.82 8.34
C ASP A 187 -25.39 -8.81 9.74
N LEU A 188 -26.11 -9.33 10.73
CA LEU A 188 -25.60 -9.45 12.10
C LEU A 188 -24.41 -10.42 12.18
N LEU A 189 -24.40 -11.47 11.35
CA LEU A 189 -23.28 -12.40 11.32
C LEU A 189 -22.03 -11.77 10.69
N PHE A 190 -22.19 -10.97 9.64
CA PHE A 190 -21.06 -10.21 9.08
C PHE A 190 -20.44 -9.28 10.11
N VAL A 191 -21.28 -8.54 10.86
CA VAL A 191 -20.83 -7.64 11.93
C VAL A 191 -20.14 -8.45 13.04
N ASN A 192 -20.76 -9.51 13.55
CA ASN A 192 -20.21 -10.33 14.62
C ASN A 192 -18.89 -11.02 14.21
N ASN A 193 -18.78 -11.48 12.97
CA ASN A 193 -17.53 -12.01 12.43
C ASN A 193 -16.42 -10.96 12.50
N TYR A 194 -16.70 -9.72 12.09
CA TYR A 194 -15.72 -8.63 12.11
C TYR A 194 -15.39 -8.15 13.53
N GLU A 195 -16.36 -8.11 14.45
CA GLU A 195 -16.11 -7.82 15.86
C GLU A 195 -15.26 -8.90 16.54
N SER A 196 -15.46 -10.17 16.15
CA SER A 196 -14.66 -11.30 16.63
C SER A 196 -13.24 -11.30 16.06
N ASP A 197 -13.08 -10.96 14.78
CA ASP A 197 -11.80 -10.86 14.09
C ASP A 197 -11.75 -9.60 13.21
N PRO A 198 -11.22 -8.47 13.74
CA PRO A 198 -11.09 -7.23 12.99
C PRO A 198 -10.08 -7.30 11.83
N THR A 199 -9.32 -8.40 11.69
CA THR A 199 -8.41 -8.59 10.56
C THR A 199 -9.12 -9.11 9.32
N LEU A 200 -10.40 -9.50 9.44
CA LEU A 200 -11.24 -9.89 8.31
C LEU A 200 -11.37 -8.74 7.32
N SER A 201 -11.09 -9.03 6.06
CA SER A 201 -11.37 -8.13 4.95
C SER A 201 -12.86 -8.19 4.59
N TRP A 202 -13.18 -7.97 3.32
CA TRP A 202 -14.54 -8.04 2.81
C TRP A 202 -15.18 -9.42 3.03
N GLN A 203 -16.46 -9.40 3.41
CA GLN A 203 -17.32 -10.58 3.50
C GLN A 203 -18.40 -10.51 2.43
N TYR A 204 -18.73 -11.66 1.84
CA TYR A 204 -19.63 -11.73 0.69
C TYR A 204 -20.60 -12.90 0.80
N TYR A 205 -21.83 -12.65 0.37
CA TYR A 205 -22.79 -13.68 0.00
C TYR A 205 -23.19 -13.47 -1.46
N GLY A 206 -22.85 -14.45 -2.32
CA GLY A 206 -23.23 -14.47 -3.72
C GLY A 206 -24.48 -15.32 -3.93
N SER A 207 -25.56 -14.69 -4.40
CA SER A 207 -26.79 -15.41 -4.70
C SER A 207 -26.74 -16.09 -6.07
N THR A 208 -27.35 -17.26 -6.19
CA THR A 208 -27.57 -17.93 -7.47
C THR A 208 -28.49 -17.14 -8.41
N THR A 209 -29.28 -16.22 -7.87
CA THR A 209 -30.12 -15.28 -8.65
C THR A 209 -29.35 -14.08 -9.20
N GLY A 210 -28.05 -13.94 -8.89
CA GLY A 210 -27.15 -12.99 -9.54
C GLY A 210 -26.89 -11.68 -8.80
N PHE A 211 -27.40 -11.49 -7.59
CA PHE A 211 -27.01 -10.37 -6.73
C PHE A 211 -25.89 -10.78 -5.76
N LEU A 212 -25.17 -9.78 -5.24
CA LEU A 212 -24.11 -9.96 -4.25
C LEU A 212 -24.39 -9.09 -3.03
N ARG A 213 -24.45 -9.67 -1.84
CA ARG A 213 -24.48 -8.92 -0.57
C ARG A 213 -23.06 -8.85 -0.02
N ARG A 214 -22.62 -7.65 0.34
CA ARG A 214 -21.24 -7.37 0.78
C ARG A 214 -21.22 -6.59 2.08
N PHE A 215 -20.32 -6.98 2.97
CA PHE A 215 -19.98 -6.23 4.19
C PHE A 215 -18.47 -5.92 4.21
N PRO A 216 -18.05 -4.73 4.69
CA PRO A 216 -18.88 -3.58 5.06
C PRO A 216 -19.60 -2.94 3.86
N GLY A 217 -20.63 -2.14 4.12
CA GLY A 217 -21.37 -1.41 3.09
C GLY A 217 -20.52 -0.31 2.45
N ILE A 218 -20.59 -0.20 1.11
CA ILE A 218 -19.95 0.84 0.28
C ILE A 218 -20.72 1.00 -1.02
#